data_AF-A0A553ACQ8-F1
#
_entry.id   AF-A0A553ACQ8-F1
#
_cell.length_a   1.000
_cell.length_b   1.000
_cell.length_c   1.000
_cell.angle_alpha   90.00
_cell.angle_beta   90.00
_cell.angle_gamma   90.00
#
_symmetry.space_group_name_H-M   'P 1'
#
loop_
_entity.id
_entity.type
_entity.pdbx_description
1 polymer ?
#
loop_
_entity_poly.entity_id
_entity_poly.type
_entity_poly.pdbx_seq_one_letter_code
_entity_poly.pdbx_strand_id
1 'polypeptide(L)'
;MKKIYRFLSFLVLAFLFIQCTGEETTSGDTMFVNDVAFPIGANGGIGSFYNSTMFHAGTSTGDYNIRTFTIVKANSTSEEDADTINLSIFYPVSQSIDGTYNLDFNSSALPSTYAVCVFANSAETFGDGENAATGTVTITDNGNNNFKIVFNNVVLTKEATGGSKTITGYCAPTFMQF
;
A
#
# COMPACT_ATOMS: atom_id res chain seq x y z
N MET A 1 29.36 14.93 -61.79
CA MET A 1 28.75 15.72 -60.70
C MET A 1 27.23 15.77 -60.90
N LYS A 2 26.49 14.83 -60.29
CA LYS A 2 25.01 14.71 -60.31
C LYS A 2 24.59 14.52 -58.84
N LYS A 3 24.33 15.62 -58.14
CA LYS A 3 22.99 16.13 -57.76
C LYS A 3 22.20 15.20 -56.82
N ILE A 4 22.57 15.19 -55.54
CA ILE A 4 21.86 15.72 -54.35
C ILE A 4 20.38 15.32 -54.07
N TYR A 5 19.69 14.54 -54.89
CA TYR A 5 18.25 14.25 -54.68
C TYR A 5 17.91 13.00 -53.84
N ARG A 6 18.68 12.64 -52.81
CA ARG A 6 18.34 11.49 -51.94
C ARG A 6 18.23 11.80 -50.44
N PHE A 7 18.25 13.07 -50.04
CA PHE A 7 18.26 13.45 -48.62
C PHE A 7 16.97 14.11 -48.11
N LEU A 8 15.87 14.06 -48.88
CA LEU A 8 14.64 14.81 -48.59
C LEU A 8 13.36 13.97 -48.76
N SER A 9 13.30 12.79 -48.13
CA SER A 9 12.05 11.99 -48.00
C SER A 9 12.05 11.06 -46.79
N PHE A 10 12.69 11.45 -45.70
CA PHE A 10 12.55 10.78 -44.39
C PHE A 10 12.25 11.76 -43.25
N LEU A 11 11.69 12.93 -43.59
CA LEU A 11 11.34 13.99 -42.63
C LEU A 11 9.85 14.34 -42.69
N VAL A 12 8.96 13.35 -42.72
CA VAL A 12 7.51 13.55 -42.46
C VAL A 12 6.91 12.23 -41.94
N LEU A 13 7.40 11.66 -40.84
CA LEU A 13 6.67 10.60 -40.13
C LEU A 13 7.19 10.31 -38.70
N ALA A 14 7.61 11.34 -37.95
CA ALA A 14 8.06 11.16 -36.57
C ALA A 14 7.41 12.13 -35.57
N PHE A 15 6.25 12.70 -35.93
CA PHE A 15 5.49 13.65 -35.09
C PHE A 15 4.05 13.20 -34.79
N LEU A 16 3.80 11.88 -34.76
CA LEU A 16 2.47 11.32 -34.44
C LEU A 16 2.50 10.21 -33.37
N PHE A 17 3.37 10.36 -32.37
CA PHE A 17 3.20 9.65 -31.09
C PHE A 17 3.42 10.60 -29.92
N ILE A 18 2.72 11.74 -29.93
CA ILE A 18 2.20 12.30 -28.67
C ILE A 18 1.03 11.38 -28.33
N GLN A 19 1.33 10.21 -27.77
CA GLN A 19 0.31 9.49 -27.02
C GLN A 19 0.10 10.29 -25.74
N CYS A 20 -0.91 11.14 -25.80
CA CYS A 20 -1.75 11.42 -24.66
C CYS A 20 -2.39 10.08 -24.24
N THR A 21 -1.63 9.26 -23.50
CA THR A 21 -2.24 8.34 -22.54
C THR A 21 -2.50 9.24 -21.34
N GLY A 22 -3.66 9.90 -21.30
CA GLY A 22 -4.79 9.25 -20.66
C GLY A 22 -4.39 9.12 -19.20
N GLU A 23 -4.68 10.16 -18.41
CA GLU A 23 -4.73 10.03 -16.96
C GLU A 23 -5.62 8.83 -16.68
N GLU A 24 -5.01 7.68 -16.41
CA GLU A 24 -5.70 6.62 -15.72
C GLU A 24 -6.02 7.19 -14.35
N THR A 25 -7.22 7.74 -14.25
CA THR A 25 -7.97 7.62 -13.02
C THR A 25 -7.98 6.13 -12.73
N THR A 26 -7.08 5.68 -11.86
CA THR A 26 -6.84 4.28 -11.50
C THR A 26 -8.09 3.69 -10.86
N SER A 27 -9.06 3.38 -11.72
CA SER A 27 -10.18 2.51 -11.45
C SER A 27 -9.64 1.09 -11.56
N GLY A 28 -9.23 0.50 -10.43
CA GLY A 28 -8.76 -0.89 -10.42
C GLY A 28 -8.28 -1.46 -9.09
N ASP A 29 -7.95 -0.63 -8.10
CA ASP A 29 -7.42 -1.09 -6.81
C ASP A 29 -8.56 -1.54 -5.90
N THR A 30 -8.94 -2.82 -5.99
CA THR A 30 -9.92 -3.38 -5.06
C THR A 30 -9.21 -4.31 -4.09
N MET A 31 -8.98 -3.79 -2.89
CA MET A 31 -8.77 -4.59 -1.71
C MET A 31 -10.13 -5.12 -1.26
N PHE A 32 -10.16 -6.35 -0.72
CA PHE A 32 -11.36 -6.96 -0.19
C PHE A 32 -11.15 -7.30 1.28
N VAL A 33 -12.17 -7.08 2.10
CA VAL A 33 -12.22 -7.52 3.49
C VAL A 33 -13.45 -8.43 3.64
N ASN A 34 -13.24 -9.72 3.93
CA ASN A 34 -14.28 -10.75 3.93
C ASN A 34 -15.11 -10.75 2.63
N ASP A 35 -14.42 -10.73 1.49
CA ASP A 35 -15.01 -10.67 0.13
C ASP A 35 -15.84 -9.42 -0.17
N VAL A 36 -15.87 -8.43 0.73
CA VAL A 36 -16.50 -7.13 0.50
C VAL A 36 -15.46 -6.17 -0.04
N ALA A 37 -15.78 -5.52 -1.17
CA ALA A 37 -14.94 -4.49 -1.75
C ALA A 37 -14.67 -3.36 -0.74
N PHE A 38 -13.40 -3.06 -0.54
CA PHE A 38 -12.92 -2.06 0.39
C PHE A 38 -12.38 -0.87 -0.42
N PRO A 39 -13.20 0.17 -0.67
CA PRO A 39 -12.78 1.31 -1.45
C PRO A 39 -11.72 2.09 -0.66
N ILE A 40 -10.52 2.17 -1.23
CA ILE A 40 -9.40 2.87 -0.60
C ILE A 40 -9.60 4.39 -0.75
N GLY A 41 -9.38 5.13 0.33
CA GLY A 41 -9.52 6.58 0.37
C GLY A 41 -8.69 7.27 -0.72
N ALA A 42 -9.28 8.22 -1.42
CA ALA A 42 -8.56 8.99 -2.43
C ALA A 42 -7.77 10.13 -1.76
N ASN A 43 -6.48 10.22 -2.06
CA ASN A 43 -5.66 11.35 -1.63
C ASN A 43 -5.91 12.54 -2.56
N GLY A 44 -6.95 13.34 -2.27
CA GLY A 44 -7.28 14.52 -3.10
C GLY A 44 -8.59 15.26 -2.85
N GLY A 45 -9.38 14.92 -1.82
CA GLY A 45 -10.62 15.63 -1.49
C GLY A 45 -10.47 16.58 -0.30
N ILE A 46 -11.13 17.75 -0.34
CA ILE A 46 -11.30 18.63 0.83
C ILE A 46 -12.29 17.92 1.77
N GLY A 47 -11.83 17.32 2.88
CA GLY A 47 -12.73 16.49 3.69
C GLY A 47 -12.24 15.81 4.97
N SER A 48 -11.05 15.23 5.17
CA SER A 48 -10.07 14.63 4.25
C SER A 48 -9.68 13.26 4.84
N PHE A 49 -10.19 12.15 4.29
CA PHE A 49 -9.63 10.82 4.57
C PHE A 49 -8.46 10.61 3.61
N TYR A 50 -7.27 10.44 4.15
CA TYR A 50 -6.08 10.22 3.34
C TYR A 50 -5.35 8.98 3.80
N ASN A 51 -4.85 8.20 2.85
CA ASN A 51 -3.88 7.16 3.17
C ASN A 51 -2.56 7.84 3.51
N SER A 52 -1.97 7.44 4.63
CA SER A 52 -0.75 8.04 5.15
C SER A 52 0.33 7.00 5.39
N THR A 53 1.57 7.48 5.47
CA THR A 53 2.70 6.68 5.91
C THR A 53 3.62 7.47 6.82
N MET A 54 4.18 6.79 7.81
CA MET A 54 5.21 7.31 8.70
C MET A 54 6.45 6.42 8.59
N PHE A 55 7.63 7.05 8.57
CA PHE A 55 8.90 6.35 8.46
C PHE A 55 9.76 6.59 9.70
N HIS A 56 10.18 5.50 10.33
CA HIS A 56 11.15 5.50 11.42
C HIS A 56 12.43 4.80 10.95
N ALA A 57 13.52 5.55 10.85
CA ALA A 57 14.81 5.03 10.41
C ALA A 57 15.53 4.30 11.55
N GLY A 58 16.05 3.11 11.26
CA GLY A 58 17.04 2.47 12.12
C GLY A 58 18.37 3.21 12.09
N THR A 59 19.23 2.99 13.08
CA THR A 59 20.44 3.80 13.27
C THR A 59 21.73 3.14 12.77
N SER A 60 21.73 1.82 12.59
CA SER A 60 22.94 1.05 12.31
C SER A 60 22.67 -0.22 11.48
N THR A 61 23.75 -0.83 10.96
CA THR A 61 23.65 -2.09 10.21
C THR A 61 23.28 -3.23 11.16
N GLY A 62 22.17 -3.90 10.89
CA GLY A 62 21.57 -4.91 11.78
C GLY A 62 20.33 -4.39 12.52
N ASP A 63 20.12 -3.07 12.55
CA ASP A 63 18.84 -2.47 12.95
C ASP A 63 17.80 -2.62 11.84
N TYR A 64 16.57 -2.28 12.18
CA TYR A 64 15.43 -2.24 11.28
C TYR A 64 14.97 -0.81 11.03
N ASN A 65 14.63 -0.54 9.78
CA ASN A 65 13.70 0.51 9.41
C ASN A 65 12.27 0.04 9.69
N ILE A 66 11.41 0.98 10.07
CA ILE A 66 9.98 0.75 10.23
C ILE A 66 9.25 1.72 9.32
N ARG A 67 8.37 1.21 8.45
CA ARG A 67 7.41 2.03 7.72
C ARG A 67 6.00 1.60 8.08
N THR A 68 5.23 2.52 8.64
CA THR A 68 3.82 2.30 8.95
C THR A 68 2.96 2.92 7.86
N PHE A 69 2.00 2.16 7.36
CA PHE A 69 0.98 2.59 6.42
C PHE A 69 -0.36 2.62 7.14
N THR A 70 -1.10 3.71 6.99
CA THR A 70 -2.49 3.80 7.40
C THR A 70 -3.33 3.92 6.13
N ILE A 71 -4.09 2.87 5.84
CA ILE A 71 -5.00 2.80 4.69
C ILE A 71 -6.40 3.05 5.22
N VAL A 72 -7.10 4.02 4.64
CA VAL A 72 -8.41 4.46 5.12
C VAL A 72 -9.48 4.09 4.11
N LYS A 73 -10.65 3.66 4.56
CA LYS A 73 -11.81 3.40 3.68
C LYS A 73 -12.48 4.71 3.26
N ALA A 74 -12.80 4.84 1.97
CA ALA A 74 -13.30 6.08 1.36
C ALA A 74 -14.71 6.53 1.79
N ASN A 75 -15.45 5.74 2.57
CA ASN A 75 -16.89 5.96 2.81
C ASN A 75 -17.25 6.43 4.23
N SER A 76 -16.27 6.71 5.07
CA SER A 76 -16.51 7.43 6.32
C SER A 76 -16.69 8.91 6.03
N THR A 77 -17.59 9.59 6.74
CA THR A 77 -17.77 11.04 6.64
C THR A 77 -17.20 11.80 7.85
N SER A 78 -16.75 11.07 8.89
CA SER A 78 -15.91 11.56 10.00
C SER A 78 -14.72 10.60 10.26
N GLU A 79 -13.58 11.10 10.76
CA GLU A 79 -12.41 10.28 11.16
C GLU A 79 -12.80 9.19 12.18
N GLU A 80 -13.76 9.51 13.04
CA GLU A 80 -14.31 8.60 14.05
C GLU A 80 -15.09 7.43 13.44
N ASP A 81 -15.58 7.58 12.21
CA ASP A 81 -16.37 6.57 11.50
C ASP A 81 -15.55 5.72 10.51
N ALA A 82 -14.25 5.97 10.38
CA ALA A 82 -13.40 5.36 9.35
C ALA A 82 -12.95 3.93 9.69
N ASP A 83 -13.13 3.02 8.72
CA ASP A 83 -12.40 1.75 8.74
C ASP A 83 -10.96 2.01 8.30
N THR A 84 -9.99 1.54 9.09
CA THR A 84 -8.56 1.72 8.86
C THR A 84 -7.79 0.41 8.91
N ILE A 85 -6.79 0.27 8.06
CA ILE A 85 -5.76 -0.77 8.17
C ILE A 85 -4.45 -0.07 8.51
N ASN A 86 -3.87 -0.42 9.65
CA ASN A 86 -2.53 -0.01 10.04
C ASN A 86 -1.56 -1.16 9.80
N LEU A 87 -0.59 -0.95 8.91
CA LEU A 87 0.39 -1.95 8.50
C LEU A 87 1.80 -1.43 8.75
N SER A 88 2.52 -2.02 9.71
CA SER A 88 3.92 -1.71 9.98
C SER A 88 4.83 -2.75 9.34
N ILE A 89 5.73 -2.29 8.47
CA ILE A 89 6.72 -3.10 7.78
C ILE A 89 8.09 -2.88 8.40
N PHE A 90 8.73 -3.96 8.84
CA PHE A 90 10.06 -3.96 9.44
C PHE A 90 11.04 -4.60 8.46
N TYR A 91 12.08 -3.84 8.08
CA TYR A 91 13.06 -4.27 7.09
C TYR A 91 14.46 -3.80 7.47
N PRO A 92 15.53 -4.57 7.18
CA PRO A 92 16.89 -4.19 7.56
C PRO A 92 17.30 -2.83 6.99
N VAL A 93 18.06 -2.05 7.76
CA VAL A 93 18.59 -0.75 7.33
C VAL A 93 19.40 -0.85 6.02
N SER A 94 20.00 -2.01 5.74
CA SER A 94 20.79 -2.28 4.55
C SER A 94 19.99 -2.68 3.29
N GLN A 95 18.66 -2.71 3.36
CA GLN A 95 17.78 -3.18 2.28
C GLN A 95 16.70 -2.14 1.94
N SER A 96 16.15 -2.20 0.71
CA SER A 96 14.93 -1.47 0.40
C SER A 96 13.72 -2.12 1.07
N ILE A 97 12.59 -1.41 1.08
CA ILE A 97 11.31 -1.94 1.57
C ILE A 97 10.63 -2.89 0.56
N ASP A 98 11.19 -3.04 -0.65
CA ASP A 98 10.64 -3.98 -1.63
C ASP A 98 10.82 -5.40 -1.14
N GLY A 99 9.73 -6.15 -1.05
CA GLY A 99 9.81 -7.51 -0.56
C GLY A 99 8.47 -8.12 -0.19
N THR A 100 8.52 -9.38 0.19
CA THR A 100 7.38 -10.09 0.78
C THR A 100 7.68 -10.35 2.25
N TYR A 101 6.74 -9.93 3.09
CA TYR A 101 6.85 -9.93 4.53
C TYR A 101 5.85 -10.93 5.10
N ASN A 102 6.32 -11.79 5.99
CA ASN A 102 5.42 -12.63 6.78
C ASN A 102 4.66 -11.74 7.76
N LEU A 103 3.36 -11.97 7.89
CA LEU A 103 2.53 -11.26 8.83
C LEU A 103 2.56 -11.96 10.19
N ASP A 104 2.87 -11.21 11.25
CA ASP A 104 2.87 -11.70 12.62
C ASP A 104 2.28 -10.64 13.56
N PHE A 105 1.68 -11.09 14.66
CA PHE A 105 1.11 -10.26 15.71
C PHE A 105 2.04 -10.12 16.94
N ASN A 106 2.97 -11.07 17.15
CA ASN A 106 3.70 -11.17 18.41
C ASN A 106 5.21 -10.89 18.25
N SER A 107 5.62 -9.65 18.56
CA SER A 107 7.00 -9.14 18.42
C SER A 107 7.99 -9.60 19.50
N SER A 108 7.79 -10.77 20.10
CA SER A 108 8.68 -11.28 21.15
C SER A 108 10.07 -11.68 20.63
N ALA A 109 10.18 -11.93 19.32
CA ALA A 109 11.44 -11.99 18.59
C ALA A 109 11.17 -11.34 17.23
N LEU A 110 12.06 -10.46 16.77
CA LEU A 110 11.98 -9.89 15.43
C LEU A 110 13.00 -10.58 14.50
N PRO A 111 12.74 -11.80 13.99
CA PRO A 111 13.61 -12.43 13.01
C PRO A 111 13.27 -11.94 11.59
N SER A 112 14.28 -11.56 10.81
CA SER A 112 14.14 -11.21 9.38
C SER A 112 13.04 -10.19 9.06
N THR A 113 12.80 -9.88 7.79
CA THR A 113 11.75 -8.96 7.33
C THR A 113 10.36 -9.46 7.72
N TYR A 114 9.59 -8.69 8.50
CA TYR A 114 8.23 -9.04 8.91
C TYR A 114 7.27 -7.84 8.85
N ALA A 115 5.97 -8.12 8.89
CA ALA A 115 4.90 -7.14 8.86
C ALA A 115 3.94 -7.34 10.04
N VAL A 116 3.41 -6.26 10.58
CA VAL A 116 2.34 -6.26 11.59
C VAL A 116 1.16 -5.51 11.00
N CYS A 117 -0.03 -6.13 11.00
CA CYS A 117 -1.24 -5.54 10.45
C CYS A 117 -2.32 -5.53 11.52
N VAL A 118 -2.98 -4.39 11.67
CA VAL A 118 -4.12 -4.16 12.55
C VAL A 118 -5.24 -3.58 11.69
N PHE A 119 -6.46 -4.10 11.84
CA PHE A 119 -7.63 -3.56 11.16
C PHE A 119 -8.60 -3.00 12.18
N ALA A 120 -8.93 -1.71 12.08
CA ALA A 120 -9.93 -1.07 12.92
C ALA A 120 -11.17 -0.68 12.12
N ASN A 121 -12.34 -0.93 12.70
CA ASN A 121 -13.63 -0.50 12.19
C ASN A 121 -14.29 0.39 13.25
N SER A 122 -14.96 1.46 12.84
CA SER A 122 -15.59 2.41 13.77
C SER A 122 -16.74 1.81 14.60
N ALA A 123 -17.45 0.83 14.03
CA ALA A 123 -18.56 0.11 14.68
C ALA A 123 -18.09 -1.09 15.52
N GLU A 124 -16.86 -1.55 15.31
CA GLU A 124 -16.27 -2.66 16.07
C GLU A 124 -14.80 -2.34 16.32
N THR A 125 -14.42 -2.06 17.57
CA THR A 125 -13.03 -1.92 18.02
C THR A 125 -12.26 -3.25 17.86
N PHE A 126 -11.99 -3.62 16.61
CA PHE A 126 -10.85 -4.42 16.21
C PHE A 126 -9.67 -3.46 16.29
N GLY A 127 -8.76 -3.67 17.23
CA GLY A 127 -7.74 -2.67 17.58
C GLY A 127 -7.30 -2.77 19.03
N ASP A 128 -8.18 -3.24 19.91
CA ASP A 128 -7.88 -3.45 21.35
C ASP A 128 -7.85 -4.95 21.74
N GLY A 129 -7.67 -5.87 20.78
CA GLY A 129 -7.62 -7.31 21.10
C GLY A 129 -7.61 -8.28 19.91
N GLU A 130 -7.18 -7.85 18.73
CA GLU A 130 -6.71 -8.81 17.72
C GLU A 130 -5.49 -9.51 18.34
N ASN A 131 -5.33 -10.82 18.23
CA ASN A 131 -4.24 -11.54 18.90
C ASN A 131 -3.46 -12.47 17.96
N ALA A 132 -3.89 -12.58 16.70
CA ALA A 132 -3.21 -13.37 15.68
C ALA A 132 -3.46 -12.77 14.28
N ALA A 133 -2.40 -12.75 13.50
CA ALA A 133 -2.41 -12.38 12.09
C ALA A 133 -1.61 -13.44 11.32
N THR A 134 -2.09 -13.87 10.15
CA THR A 134 -1.40 -14.83 9.29
C THR A 134 -1.47 -14.38 7.83
N GLY A 135 -0.60 -14.93 6.99
CA GLY A 135 -0.49 -14.57 5.57
C GLY A 135 0.79 -13.79 5.28
N THR A 136 0.87 -13.22 4.08
CA THR A 136 2.00 -12.36 3.70
C THR A 136 1.53 -11.07 3.07
N VAL A 137 2.39 -10.06 3.13
CA VAL A 137 2.19 -8.79 2.45
C VAL A 137 3.38 -8.53 1.53
N THR A 138 3.12 -8.19 0.27
CA THR A 138 4.17 -7.79 -0.67
C THR A 138 4.14 -6.28 -0.85
N ILE A 139 5.28 -5.63 -0.69
CA ILE A 139 5.47 -4.19 -0.87
C ILE A 139 6.30 -3.95 -2.13
N THR A 140 5.88 -2.98 -2.93
CA THR A 140 6.65 -2.40 -4.02
C THR A 140 6.68 -0.88 -3.85
N ASP A 141 7.87 -0.30 -3.75
CA ASP A 141 8.10 1.13 -3.72
C ASP A 141 8.20 1.67 -5.16
N ASN A 142 7.19 2.42 -5.58
CA ASN A 142 7.16 3.07 -6.90
C ASN A 142 7.78 4.49 -6.87
N GLY A 143 8.36 4.89 -5.74
CA GLY A 143 8.92 6.22 -5.51
C GLY A 143 7.86 7.28 -5.19
N ASN A 144 8.29 8.46 -4.74
CA ASN A 144 7.41 9.59 -4.42
C ASN A 144 6.27 9.25 -3.43
N ASN A 145 6.55 8.36 -2.45
CA ASN A 145 5.57 7.79 -1.52
C ASN A 145 4.40 7.04 -2.19
N ASN A 146 4.56 6.63 -3.45
CA ASN A 146 3.65 5.71 -4.13
C ASN A 146 4.10 4.28 -3.82
N PHE A 147 3.25 3.52 -3.13
CA PHE A 147 3.52 2.13 -2.78
C PHE A 147 2.40 1.25 -3.28
N LYS A 148 2.76 0.09 -3.84
CA LYS A 148 1.82 -1.01 -4.04
C LYS A 148 1.97 -2.01 -2.90
N ILE A 149 0.88 -2.26 -2.20
CA ILE A 149 0.75 -3.18 -1.07
C ILE A 149 -0.19 -4.30 -1.50
N VAL A 150 0.29 -5.52 -1.59
CA VAL A 150 -0.51 -6.70 -1.95
C VAL A 150 -0.71 -7.57 -0.71
N PHE A 151 -1.97 -7.79 -0.31
CA PHE A 151 -2.33 -8.67 0.78
C PHE A 151 -2.58 -10.08 0.24
N ASN A 152 -1.70 -11.03 0.59
CA ASN A 152 -1.78 -12.41 0.14
C ASN A 152 -2.40 -13.28 1.24
N ASN A 153 -3.72 -13.47 1.17
CA ASN A 153 -4.49 -14.27 2.12
C ASN A 153 -4.23 -13.87 3.58
N VAL A 154 -4.28 -12.56 3.85
CA VAL A 154 -4.09 -12.06 5.20
C VAL A 154 -5.32 -12.37 6.02
N VAL A 155 -5.16 -13.06 7.15
CA VAL A 155 -6.26 -13.38 8.07
C VAL A 155 -5.95 -12.77 9.42
N LEU A 156 -6.83 -11.87 9.87
CA LEU A 156 -6.80 -11.23 11.19
C LEU A 156 -7.82 -11.91 12.09
N THR A 157 -7.39 -12.39 13.25
CA THR A 157 -8.26 -13.16 14.17
C THR A 157 -8.35 -12.47 15.53
N LYS A 158 -9.59 -12.35 16.02
CA LYS A 158 -9.90 -11.93 17.38
C LYS A 158 -10.16 -13.16 18.24
N GLU A 159 -9.13 -13.60 18.95
CA GLU A 159 -9.17 -14.79 19.82
C GLU A 159 -10.31 -14.74 20.85
N ALA A 160 -10.63 -13.55 21.39
CA ALA A 160 -11.62 -13.41 22.46
C ALA A 160 -13.07 -13.63 22.00
N THR A 161 -13.39 -13.41 20.72
CA THR A 161 -14.76 -13.50 20.18
C THR A 161 -14.90 -14.48 19.02
N GLY A 162 -13.81 -15.14 18.61
CA GLY A 162 -13.79 -16.09 17.50
C GLY A 162 -14.03 -15.48 16.12
N GLY A 163 -13.96 -14.15 16.01
CA GLY A 163 -14.15 -13.44 14.75
C GLY A 163 -12.86 -13.47 13.92
N SER A 164 -12.99 -13.70 12.61
CA SER A 164 -11.88 -13.53 11.66
C SER A 164 -12.27 -12.57 10.53
N LYS A 165 -11.28 -11.81 10.07
CA LYS A 165 -11.37 -10.97 8.87
C LYS A 165 -10.27 -11.35 7.92
N THR A 166 -10.62 -11.66 6.68
CA THR A 166 -9.68 -12.00 5.62
C THR A 166 -9.51 -10.79 4.70
N ILE A 167 -8.28 -10.31 4.57
CA ILE A 167 -7.89 -9.23 3.66
C ILE A 167 -7.20 -9.86 2.45
N THR A 168 -7.71 -9.55 1.26
CA THR A 168 -7.10 -9.98 -0.01
C THR A 168 -7.07 -8.83 -1.02
N GLY A 169 -6.28 -9.01 -2.07
CA GLY A 169 -6.15 -8.02 -3.13
C GLY A 169 -4.99 -7.08 -2.88
N TYR A 170 -5.09 -5.85 -3.37
CA TYR A 170 -4.00 -4.90 -3.28
C TYR A 170 -4.50 -3.46 -3.15
N CYS A 171 -3.58 -2.61 -2.72
CA CYS A 171 -3.73 -1.19 -2.47
C CYS A 171 -2.53 -0.50 -3.13
N ALA A 172 -2.73 0.40 -4.11
CA ALA A 172 -1.63 1.15 -4.75
C ALA A 172 -1.84 2.69 -4.78
N PRO A 173 -2.17 3.35 -3.65
CA PRO A 173 -2.27 4.80 -3.60
C PRO A 173 -0.91 5.49 -3.40
N THR A 174 -0.86 6.79 -3.72
CA THR A 174 0.24 7.67 -3.30
C THR A 174 0.00 8.14 -1.87
N PHE A 175 0.78 7.69 -0.89
CA PHE A 175 0.59 8.00 0.52
C PHE A 175 1.08 9.41 0.88
N MET A 176 0.37 10.08 1.79
CA MET A 176 0.87 11.29 2.45
C MET A 176 1.91 10.93 3.51
N GLN A 177 3.02 11.66 3.58
CA GLN A 177 4.07 11.42 4.56
C GLN A 177 3.90 12.30 5.80
N PHE A 178 4.04 11.68 6.97
CA PHE A 178 4.03 12.34 8.28
C PHE A 178 5.36 12.12 9.02
#